data_AF-A0A3B4CUN2-F1
#
_entry.id   AF-A0A3B4CUN2-F1
#
_cell.length_a   1.000
_cell.length_b   1.000
_cell.length_c   1.000
_cell.angle_alpha   90.00
_cell.angle_beta   90.00
_cell.angle_gamma   90.00
#
_symmetry.space_group_name_H-M   'P 1'
#
loop_
_entity.id
_entity.type
_entity.pdbx_description
1 polymer ?
#
loop_
_entity_poly.entity_id
_entity_poly.type
_entity_poly.pdbx_seq_one_letter_code
_entity_poly.pdbx_strand_id
1 'polypeptide(L)'
;MGLLSALTRGLARGADRMAEMTSKRGPRTFYKSRGARPAGIITSSRKFIPVRAMIPEFVVPSLEGFNLKPYVSYKTPAGTEQPLTAEGLFAQVVTPQIERDIEAGTFDKEQLEKYGLEKTQDGKLFKLYPKNFVR
;
A
#
# COMPACT_ATOMS: atom_id res chain seq x y z
N MET A 1 29.73 -21.64 -8.69
CA MET A 1 31.07 -20.99 -8.76
C MET A 1 31.99 -21.91 -9.56
N GLY A 2 32.16 -21.67 -10.86
CA GLY A 2 32.89 -22.57 -11.77
C GLY A 2 34.39 -22.27 -11.88
N LEU A 3 35.17 -23.25 -12.36
CA LEU A 3 36.64 -23.21 -12.49
C LEU A 3 37.16 -21.98 -13.27
N LEU A 4 36.50 -21.64 -14.38
CA LEU A 4 36.81 -20.47 -15.21
C LEU A 4 36.69 -19.15 -14.43
N SER A 5 35.70 -19.03 -13.55
CA SER A 5 35.48 -17.82 -12.73
C SER A 5 36.52 -17.64 -11.62
N ALA A 6 37.26 -18.71 -11.29
CA ALA A 6 38.37 -18.67 -10.34
C ALA A 6 39.67 -18.27 -11.05
N LEU A 7 39.92 -18.81 -12.25
CA LEU A 7 41.07 -18.45 -13.09
C LEU A 7 41.05 -16.97 -13.50
N THR A 8 39.89 -16.45 -13.91
CA THR A 8 39.76 -15.03 -14.30
C THR A 8 39.95 -14.08 -13.10
N ARG A 9 39.52 -14.48 -11.89
CA ARG A 9 39.78 -13.74 -10.64
C ARG A 9 41.26 -13.69 -10.26
N GLY A 10 42.04 -14.71 -10.65
CA GLY A 10 43.49 -14.72 -10.46
C GLY A 10 44.22 -13.72 -11.36
N LEU A 11 43.70 -13.49 -12.57
CA LEU A 11 44.27 -12.60 -13.60
C LEU A 11 43.84 -11.13 -13.48
N ALA A 12 42.56 -10.87 -13.21
CA ALA A 12 42.03 -9.52 -13.00
C ALA A 12 41.90 -9.24 -11.49
N ARG A 13 42.92 -8.58 -10.91
CA ARG A 13 42.97 -8.22 -9.49
C ARG A 13 42.34 -6.85 -9.26
N GLY A 14 41.56 -6.70 -8.18
CA GLY A 14 40.96 -5.43 -7.76
C GLY A 14 39.59 -5.63 -7.11
N ALA A 15 39.12 -4.61 -6.40
CA ALA A 15 37.76 -4.59 -5.85
C ALA A 15 36.75 -4.21 -6.95
N ASP A 16 35.63 -4.93 -6.99
CA ASP A 16 34.52 -4.66 -7.91
C ASP A 16 33.79 -3.36 -7.52
N ARG A 17 33.79 -2.37 -8.42
CA ARG A 17 33.11 -1.07 -8.24
C ARG A 17 31.76 -0.98 -8.96
N MET A 18 31.43 -1.96 -9.80
CA MET A 18 30.23 -1.96 -10.64
C MET A 18 29.07 -2.70 -9.97
N ALA A 19 29.36 -3.74 -9.19
CA ALA A 19 28.31 -4.49 -8.55
C ALA A 19 27.79 -3.79 -7.28
N GLU A 20 26.49 -3.93 -7.02
CA GLU A 20 25.82 -3.26 -5.91
C GLU A 20 26.49 -3.57 -4.56
N MET A 21 26.69 -2.55 -3.74
CA MET A 21 27.15 -2.75 -2.38
C MET A 21 26.10 -3.53 -1.58
N THR A 22 26.47 -4.62 -0.93
CA THR A 22 25.51 -5.44 -0.16
C THR A 22 26.01 -5.74 1.24
N SER A 23 25.11 -6.19 2.13
CA SER A 23 25.48 -6.58 3.50
C SER A 23 26.51 -7.73 3.59
N LYS A 24 26.89 -8.36 2.48
CA LYS A 24 27.89 -9.45 2.42
C LYS A 24 29.29 -8.98 1.99
N ARG A 25 29.43 -7.72 1.57
CA ARG A 25 30.66 -7.19 0.95
C ARG A 25 31.47 -6.27 1.86
N GLY A 26 30.90 -5.85 3.00
CA GLY A 26 31.55 -4.94 3.95
C GLY A 26 32.15 -5.65 5.16
N PRO A 27 32.90 -4.91 6.01
CA PRO A 27 33.39 -5.41 7.28
C PRO A 27 32.24 -5.67 8.27
N ARG A 28 32.56 -6.25 9.44
CA ARG A 28 31.58 -6.63 10.48
C ARG A 28 30.62 -5.49 10.90
N THR A 29 31.07 -4.23 10.88
CA THR A 29 30.27 -3.06 11.27
C THR A 29 29.37 -2.54 10.16
N PHE A 30 29.53 -3.02 8.93
CA PHE A 30 28.75 -2.57 7.79
C PHE A 30 27.36 -3.23 7.78
N TYR A 31 26.36 -2.49 8.24
CA TYR A 31 24.97 -2.96 8.32
C TYR A 31 24.07 -2.20 7.32
N LYS A 32 23.94 -2.73 6.10
CA LYS A 32 23.05 -2.17 5.05
C LYS A 32 21.59 -2.64 5.14
N SER A 33 21.32 -3.78 5.78
CA SER A 33 20.02 -4.50 5.74
C SER A 33 19.62 -4.99 4.33
N ARG A 34 18.38 -5.50 4.19
CA ARG A 34 17.79 -6.04 2.94
C ARG A 34 16.37 -5.50 2.66
N GLY A 35 16.03 -4.34 3.22
CA GLY A 35 14.70 -3.72 3.01
C GLY A 35 13.61 -4.20 3.97
N ALA A 36 13.92 -5.09 4.92
CA ALA A 36 13.02 -5.42 6.02
C ALA A 36 12.72 -4.17 6.85
N ARG A 37 11.43 -3.85 7.03
CA ARG A 37 10.98 -2.75 7.88
C ARG A 37 11.05 -3.18 9.35
N PRO A 38 11.56 -2.33 10.26
CA PRO A 38 11.66 -2.69 11.67
C PRO A 38 10.28 -2.80 12.32
N ALA A 39 10.06 -3.82 13.14
CA ALA A 39 8.82 -4.05 13.89
C ALA A 39 8.95 -3.69 15.39
N GLY A 40 9.87 -2.77 15.71
CA GLY A 40 10.21 -2.42 17.08
C GLY A 40 11.42 -1.50 17.16
N ILE A 41 11.95 -1.33 18.37
CA ILE A 41 13.04 -0.40 18.66
C ILE A 41 14.22 -1.10 19.35
N ILE A 42 15.42 -0.58 19.15
CA ILE A 42 16.63 -1.01 19.85
C ILE A 42 16.89 -0.03 21.00
N THR A 43 17.02 -0.55 22.21
CA THR A 43 17.31 0.26 23.41
C THR A 43 18.80 0.63 23.50
N SER A 44 19.15 1.54 24.41
CA SER A 44 20.55 1.90 24.72
C SER A 44 21.40 0.68 25.12
N SER A 45 20.79 -0.33 25.75
CA SER A 45 21.42 -1.62 26.10
C SER A 45 21.65 -2.57 24.91
N ARG A 46 21.32 -2.15 23.68
CA ARG A 46 21.29 -2.96 22.44
C ARG A 46 20.28 -4.10 22.44
N LYS A 47 19.38 -4.18 23.44
CA LYS A 47 18.24 -5.10 23.43
C LYS A 47 17.17 -4.60 22.47
N PHE A 48 16.66 -5.50 21.62
CA PHE A 48 15.52 -5.24 20.75
C PHE A 48 14.21 -5.48 21.49
N ILE A 49 13.26 -4.55 21.36
CA ILE A 49 11.92 -4.64 21.93
C ILE A 49 10.90 -4.57 20.79
N PRO A 50 10.11 -5.63 20.54
CA PRO A 50 9.04 -5.59 19.56
C PRO A 50 7.91 -4.67 20.04
N VAL A 51 7.37 -3.85 19.13
CA VAL A 51 6.24 -2.96 19.42
C VAL A 51 5.03 -3.48 18.65
N ARG A 52 3.99 -3.94 19.36
CA ARG A 52 2.83 -4.58 18.73
C ARG A 52 2.19 -3.72 17.64
N ALA A 53 2.06 -2.41 17.87
CA ALA A 53 1.49 -1.48 16.89
C ALA A 53 2.32 -1.31 15.60
N MET A 54 3.60 -1.71 15.60
CA MET A 54 4.45 -1.71 14.40
C MET A 54 4.43 -3.04 13.65
N ILE A 55 3.90 -4.11 14.27
CA ILE A 55 3.78 -5.43 13.65
C ILE A 55 2.51 -5.40 12.79
N PRO A 56 2.60 -5.66 11.46
CA PRO A 56 1.42 -5.67 10.61
C PRO A 56 0.51 -6.85 10.97
N GLU A 57 -0.78 -6.57 11.13
CA GLU A 57 -1.82 -7.59 11.35
C GLU A 57 -2.54 -7.86 10.01
N PHE A 58 -2.68 -9.14 9.65
CA PHE A 58 -3.40 -9.54 8.44
C PHE A 58 -4.89 -9.67 8.74
N VAL A 59 -5.71 -8.84 8.12
CA VAL A 59 -7.17 -8.90 8.23
C VAL A 59 -7.71 -9.89 7.20
N VAL A 60 -7.99 -11.12 7.63
CA VAL A 60 -8.46 -12.22 6.76
C VAL A 60 -9.97 -12.45 6.97
N PRO A 61 -10.83 -12.24 5.95
CA PRO A 61 -12.26 -12.50 6.06
C PRO A 61 -12.58 -14.01 5.97
N SER A 62 -13.74 -14.42 6.49
CA SER A 62 -14.27 -15.77 6.24
C SER A 62 -14.69 -15.93 4.78
N LEU A 63 -14.39 -17.09 4.20
CA LEU A 63 -14.72 -17.43 2.80
C LEU A 63 -15.83 -18.49 2.69
N GLU A 64 -16.53 -18.78 3.79
CA GLU A 64 -17.67 -19.70 3.78
C GLU A 64 -18.80 -19.14 2.90
N GLY A 65 -19.30 -19.95 1.96
CA GLY A 65 -20.32 -19.52 0.99
C GLY A 65 -19.83 -18.55 -0.09
N PHE A 66 -18.52 -18.37 -0.28
CA PHE A 66 -18.00 -17.43 -1.27
C PHE A 66 -18.07 -17.98 -2.71
N ASN A 67 -18.88 -17.31 -3.54
CA ASN A 67 -19.19 -17.72 -4.91
C ASN A 67 -18.07 -17.43 -5.91
N LEU A 68 -17.34 -16.32 -5.73
CA LEU A 68 -16.30 -15.90 -6.67
C LEU A 68 -15.12 -16.88 -6.65
N LYS A 69 -14.56 -17.15 -7.84
CA LYS A 69 -13.43 -18.07 -8.04
C LYS A 69 -12.24 -17.31 -8.64
N PRO A 70 -11.00 -17.84 -8.51
CA PRO A 70 -9.81 -17.21 -9.10
C PRO A 70 -9.84 -17.10 -10.63
N TYR A 71 -10.69 -17.89 -11.29
CA TYR A 71 -10.82 -17.92 -12.74
C TYR A 71 -12.28 -17.76 -13.16
N VAL A 72 -12.48 -17.17 -14.33
CA VAL A 72 -13.79 -16.93 -14.96
C VAL A 72 -13.90 -17.80 -16.21
N SER A 73 -15.13 -18.21 -16.55
CA SER A 73 -15.40 -19.02 -17.74
C SER A 73 -15.23 -18.22 -19.03
N TYR A 74 -14.66 -18.82 -20.07
CA TYR A 74 -14.59 -18.21 -21.42
C TYR A 74 -15.94 -17.92 -22.07
N LYS A 75 -17.04 -18.44 -21.52
CA LYS A 75 -18.39 -18.17 -22.02
C LYS A 75 -18.89 -16.75 -21.69
N THR A 76 -18.19 -16.01 -20.83
CA THR A 76 -18.59 -14.64 -20.47
C THR A 76 -18.35 -13.68 -21.64
N PRO A 77 -19.27 -12.72 -21.88
CA PRO A 77 -19.05 -11.68 -22.88
C PRO A 77 -17.86 -10.79 -22.52
N ALA A 78 -17.30 -10.12 -23.51
CA ALA A 78 -16.23 -9.16 -23.29
C ALA A 78 -16.74 -7.96 -22.46
N GLY A 79 -15.96 -7.54 -21.47
CA GLY A 79 -16.29 -6.37 -20.65
C GLY A 79 -16.20 -5.09 -21.45
N THR A 80 -17.25 -4.27 -21.42
CA THR A 80 -17.33 -2.96 -22.09
C THR A 80 -17.25 -1.79 -21.10
N GLU A 81 -16.88 -2.06 -19.85
CA GLU A 81 -16.93 -1.08 -18.78
C GLU A 81 -15.87 0.01 -18.95
N GLN A 82 -16.31 1.26 -18.81
CA GLN A 82 -15.45 2.42 -18.82
C GLN A 82 -14.72 2.56 -17.47
N PRO A 83 -13.53 3.18 -17.44
CA PRO A 83 -12.83 3.44 -16.18
C PRO A 83 -13.66 4.35 -15.27
N LEU A 84 -13.67 4.04 -13.96
CA LEU A 84 -14.39 4.83 -12.97
C LEU A 84 -13.76 6.23 -12.82
N THR A 85 -14.57 7.27 -12.98
CA THR A 85 -14.17 8.68 -12.80
C THR A 85 -14.78 9.26 -11.52
N ALA A 86 -14.16 10.32 -10.98
CA ALA A 86 -14.70 11.03 -9.80
C ALA A 86 -16.09 11.61 -10.07
N GLU A 87 -16.29 12.18 -11.27
CA GLU A 87 -17.59 12.69 -11.73
C GLU A 87 -18.63 11.56 -11.82
N GLY A 88 -18.26 10.41 -12.39
CA GLY A 88 -19.14 9.26 -12.49
C GLY A 88 -19.56 8.72 -11.11
N LEU A 89 -18.63 8.64 -10.17
CA LEU A 89 -18.91 8.23 -8.79
C LEU A 89 -19.83 9.24 -8.09
N PHE A 90 -19.54 10.55 -8.22
CA PHE A 90 -20.36 11.61 -7.66
C PHE A 90 -21.80 11.56 -8.20
N ALA A 91 -21.94 11.41 -9.52
CA ALA A 91 -23.23 11.30 -10.21
C ALA A 91 -24.05 10.08 -9.74
N GLN A 92 -23.39 8.96 -9.48
CA GLN A 92 -24.08 7.73 -9.06
C GLN A 92 -24.50 7.75 -7.58
N VAL A 93 -23.68 8.30 -6.69
CA VAL A 93 -23.88 8.16 -5.24
C VAL A 93 -24.50 9.40 -4.61
N VAL A 94 -23.98 10.59 -4.93
CA VAL A 94 -24.29 11.83 -4.20
C VAL A 94 -25.39 12.62 -4.89
N THR A 95 -25.36 12.73 -6.22
CA THR A 95 -26.33 13.51 -7.00
C THR A 95 -27.79 13.16 -6.69
N PRO A 96 -28.20 11.88 -6.58
CA PRO A 96 -29.60 11.56 -6.30
C PRO A 96 -30.10 12.06 -4.94
N GLN A 97 -29.21 12.27 -3.97
CA GLN A 97 -29.57 12.84 -2.67
C GLN A 97 -29.69 14.36 -2.75
N ILE A 98 -28.77 15.01 -3.45
CA ILE A 98 -28.78 16.47 -3.65
C ILE A 98 -30.01 16.89 -4.46
N GLU A 99 -30.34 16.19 -5.55
CA GLU A 99 -31.52 16.50 -6.38
C GLU A 99 -32.82 16.45 -5.56
N ARG A 100 -32.99 15.41 -4.73
CA ARG A 100 -34.14 15.28 -3.83
C ARG A 100 -34.25 16.45 -2.85
N ASP A 101 -33.14 16.87 -2.25
CA ASP A 101 -33.14 17.96 -1.27
C ASP A 101 -33.32 19.33 -1.94
N ILE A 102 -32.91 19.49 -3.21
CA ILE A 102 -33.18 20.67 -4.03
C ILE A 102 -34.67 20.74 -4.39
N GLU A 103 -35.26 19.64 -4.85
CA GLU A 103 -36.69 19.55 -5.17
C GLU A 103 -37.56 19.80 -3.93
N ALA A 104 -37.13 19.33 -2.76
CA ALA A 104 -37.78 19.59 -1.48
C ALA A 104 -37.55 21.01 -0.93
N GLY A 105 -36.68 21.81 -1.54
CA GLY A 105 -36.34 23.16 -1.08
C GLY A 105 -35.53 23.21 0.23
N THR A 106 -34.96 22.08 0.66
CA THR A 106 -34.19 21.95 1.91
C THR A 106 -32.67 21.97 1.70
N PHE A 107 -32.22 22.21 0.47
CA PHE A 107 -30.80 22.24 0.14
C PHE A 107 -30.11 23.47 0.75
N ASP A 108 -29.03 23.22 1.49
CA ASP A 108 -28.16 24.25 2.04
C ASP A 108 -26.69 23.96 1.67
N LYS A 109 -25.99 24.99 1.20
CA LYS A 109 -24.59 24.95 0.79
C LYS A 109 -23.63 24.87 1.99
N GLU A 110 -24.04 25.30 3.18
CA GLU A 110 -23.17 25.25 4.35
C GLU A 110 -23.10 23.85 4.96
N GLN A 111 -24.16 23.05 4.77
CA GLN A 111 -24.36 21.72 5.34
C GLN A 111 -23.91 20.56 4.41
N LEU A 112 -22.82 20.75 3.65
CA LEU A 112 -22.33 19.72 2.72
C LEU A 112 -21.83 18.44 3.40
N GLU A 113 -21.50 18.50 4.68
CA GLU A 113 -21.09 17.35 5.49
C GLU A 113 -22.21 16.29 5.57
N LYS A 114 -23.48 16.70 5.47
CA LYS A 114 -24.65 15.82 5.36
C LYS A 114 -24.54 14.86 4.17
N TYR A 115 -23.98 15.34 3.06
CA TYR A 115 -23.81 14.56 1.83
C TYR A 115 -22.46 13.82 1.79
N GLY A 116 -21.71 13.80 2.91
CA GLY A 116 -20.44 13.10 3.03
C GLY A 116 -19.21 13.92 2.65
N LEU A 117 -19.34 15.25 2.43
CA LEU A 117 -18.17 16.08 2.19
C LEU A 117 -17.34 16.25 3.46
N GLU A 118 -16.09 15.83 3.38
CA GLU A 118 -15.12 15.98 4.44
C GLU A 118 -14.19 17.18 4.17
N LYS A 119 -14.50 18.35 4.76
CA LYS A 119 -13.72 19.59 4.51
C LYS A 119 -12.24 19.48 4.91
N THR A 120 -11.96 18.78 6.01
CA THR A 120 -10.59 18.52 6.50
C THR A 120 -10.38 17.03 6.79
N GLN A 121 -9.12 16.60 6.71
CA GLN A 121 -8.70 15.23 6.99
C GLN A 121 -8.07 15.08 8.39
N ASP A 122 -8.06 16.17 9.18
CA ASP A 122 -7.52 16.14 10.53
C ASP A 122 -8.46 15.44 11.50
N GLY A 123 -7.88 14.74 12.48
CA GLY A 123 -8.63 13.90 13.42
C GLY A 123 -9.10 12.56 12.84
N LYS A 124 -8.94 12.30 11.54
CA LYS A 124 -9.32 11.01 10.94
C LYS A 124 -8.29 9.92 11.17
N LEU A 125 -8.78 8.73 11.46
CA LEU A 125 -7.95 7.53 11.58
C LEU A 125 -7.30 7.17 10.23
N PHE A 126 -8.11 7.15 9.16
CA PHE A 126 -7.66 6.91 7.80
C PHE A 126 -7.70 8.22 7.02
N LYS A 127 -6.52 8.78 6.75
CA LYS A 127 -6.35 10.03 5.99
C LYS A 127 -6.16 9.71 4.51
N LEU A 128 -6.89 10.42 3.65
CA LEU A 128 -6.72 10.32 2.20
C LEU A 128 -5.43 11.00 1.74
N TYR A 129 -5.12 12.18 2.28
CA TYR A 129 -3.91 12.94 1.98
C TYR A 129 -3.38 13.69 3.23
N PRO A 130 -2.08 13.54 3.60
CA PRO A 130 -1.17 12.50 3.13
C PRO A 130 -1.66 11.12 3.60
N LYS A 131 -1.61 10.13 2.68
CA LYS A 131 -2.09 8.77 2.95
C LYS A 131 -1.32 8.12 4.10
N ASN A 132 -2.04 7.61 5.11
CA ASN A 132 -1.46 7.02 6.32
C ASN A 132 -1.75 5.51 6.51
N PHE A 133 -2.39 4.85 5.55
CA PHE A 133 -2.75 3.43 5.62
C PHE A 133 -2.09 2.60 4.52
N VAL A 134 -1.96 1.29 4.78
CA VAL A 134 -1.36 0.32 3.87
C VAL A 134 -2.42 -0.18 2.87
N ARG A 135 -1.99 -0.69 1.70
CA ARG A 135 -2.88 -1.31 0.70
C ARG A 135 -3.14 -2.77 1.05
#